data_AF-F3CFP6-F1
#
_entry.id   AF-F3CFP6-F1
#
_cell.length_a   1.000
_cell.length_b   1.000
_cell.length_c   1.000
_cell.angle_alpha   90.00
_cell.angle_beta   90.00
_cell.angle_gamma   90.00
#
_symmetry.space_group_name_H-M   'P 1'
#
loop_
_entity.id
_entity.type
_entity.pdbx_description
1 polymer ?
#
loop_
_entity_poly.entity_id
_entity_poly.type
_entity_poly.pdbx_seq_one_letter_code
_entity_poly.pdbx_strand_id
1 'polypeptide(L)'
;TATPSNVEPHHYNGPASVEGTAHDVFRDRTTLPLLRAAIAQGVPVLCICRGFQELNVALGGSLHQRVQELPGYLDHREPQSDVLAVQYATQHPVQVRAGGV
;
A
#
# COMPACT_ATOMS: atom_id res chain seq x y z
N THR A 1 2.81 10.60 4.99
CA THR A 1 1.57 10.21 5.72
C THR A 1 0.87 9.09 4.98
N ALA A 2 0.24 8.15 5.70
CA ALA A 2 -0.66 7.17 5.09
C ALA A 2 -1.96 7.89 4.68
N THR A 3 -2.51 7.53 3.52
CA THR A 3 -3.72 8.09 2.93
C THR A 3 -4.54 6.93 2.37
N PRO A 4 -5.88 7.01 2.34
CA PRO A 4 -6.72 6.01 1.68
C PRO A 4 -6.55 5.96 0.15
N SER A 5 -5.86 6.94 -0.47
CA SER A 5 -5.62 6.93 -1.92
C SER A 5 -4.54 5.93 -2.34
N ASN A 6 -4.66 5.43 -3.57
CA ASN A 6 -3.74 4.47 -4.20
C ASN A 6 -2.87 5.17 -5.25
N VAL A 7 -1.72 4.58 -5.58
CA VAL A 7 -0.86 5.06 -6.68
C VAL A 7 -1.57 4.83 -8.02
N GLU A 8 -1.54 5.81 -8.93
CA GLU A 8 -2.16 5.67 -10.25
C GLU A 8 -1.52 4.52 -11.07
N PRO A 9 -2.33 3.66 -11.73
CA PRO A 9 -1.82 2.46 -12.41
C PRO A 9 -0.80 2.72 -13.51
N HIS A 10 -0.91 3.86 -14.19
CA HIS A 10 -0.02 4.19 -15.29
C HIS A 10 1.44 4.39 -14.83
N HIS A 11 1.68 4.65 -13.54
CA HIS A 11 3.05 4.76 -13.00
C HIS A 11 3.79 3.42 -12.93
N TYR A 12 3.08 2.29 -12.99
CA TYR A 12 3.64 0.95 -12.88
C TYR A 12 3.14 -0.02 -13.96
N ASN A 13 2.65 0.51 -15.09
CA ASN A 13 2.07 -0.27 -16.19
C ASN A 13 0.96 -1.23 -15.73
N GLY A 14 0.20 -0.82 -14.70
CA GLY A 14 -0.94 -1.59 -14.19
C GLY A 14 -2.19 -1.41 -15.05
N PRO A 15 -3.17 -2.34 -14.92
CA PRO A 15 -4.48 -2.18 -15.53
C PRO A 15 -5.24 -1.00 -14.90
N ALA A 16 -6.29 -0.53 -15.56
CA ALA A 16 -7.18 0.47 -14.96
C ALA A 16 -7.74 -0.03 -13.62
N SER A 17 -7.76 0.85 -12.62
CA SER A 17 -8.36 0.55 -11.32
C SER A 17 -9.86 0.32 -11.45
N VAL A 18 -10.41 -0.44 -10.49
CA VAL A 18 -11.87 -0.56 -10.34
C VAL A 18 -12.49 0.82 -10.11
N GLU A 19 -13.65 1.06 -10.70
CA GLU A 19 -14.41 2.30 -10.53
C GLU A 19 -14.59 2.66 -9.04
N GLY A 20 -14.39 3.93 -8.70
CA GLY A 20 -14.44 4.41 -7.32
C GLY A 20 -13.14 4.25 -6.53
N THR A 21 -12.08 3.65 -7.10
CA THR A 21 -10.76 3.61 -6.44
C THR A 21 -10.22 5.02 -6.28
N ALA A 22 -9.95 5.44 -5.04
CA ALA A 22 -9.37 6.75 -4.75
C ALA A 22 -7.91 6.81 -5.23
N HIS A 23 -7.59 7.84 -6.01
CA HIS A 23 -6.24 8.19 -6.45
C HIS A 23 -5.92 9.63 -6.07
N ASP A 24 -4.63 9.95 -5.97
CA ASP A 24 -4.16 11.31 -5.68
C ASP A 24 -3.03 11.67 -6.66
N VAL A 25 -3.46 12.23 -7.80
CA VAL A 25 -2.58 12.60 -8.93
C VAL A 25 -1.53 13.63 -8.50
N PHE A 26 -1.90 14.59 -7.66
CA PHE A 26 -0.99 15.66 -7.23
C PHE A 26 0.08 15.11 -6.29
N ARG A 27 -0.29 14.17 -5.42
CA ARG A 27 0.68 13.45 -4.60
C ARG A 27 1.60 12.61 -5.45
N ASP A 28 1.10 11.81 -6.38
CA ASP A 28 1.96 10.95 -7.21
C ASP A 28 2.96 11.78 -8.03
N ARG A 29 2.49 12.89 -8.61
CA ARG A 29 3.32 13.87 -9.33
C ARG A 29 4.41 14.50 -8.44
N THR A 30 4.17 14.65 -7.14
CA THR A 30 5.13 15.25 -6.21
C THR A 30 6.08 14.21 -5.64
N THR A 31 5.54 13.11 -5.13
CA THR A 31 6.26 12.13 -4.33
C THR A 31 7.14 11.22 -5.19
N LEU A 32 6.70 10.78 -6.37
CA LEU A 32 7.51 9.85 -7.18
C LEU A 32 8.82 10.49 -7.67
N PRO A 33 8.84 11.73 -8.22
CA PRO A 33 10.10 12.38 -8.58
C PRO A 33 10.96 12.72 -7.35
N LEU A 34 10.34 13.14 -6.25
CA LEU A 34 11.05 13.47 -5.01
C LEU A 34 11.74 12.24 -4.41
N LEU A 35 11.08 11.09 -4.38
CA LEU A 35 11.67 9.83 -3.92
C LEU A 35 12.89 9.46 -4.75
N ARG A 36 12.79 9.54 -6.09
CA ARG A 36 13.94 9.27 -6.98
C ARG A 36 15.10 10.22 -6.70
N ALA A 37 14.82 11.52 -6.51
CA ALA A 37 15.85 12.51 -6.20
C ALA A 37 16.51 12.26 -4.82
N ALA A 38 15.71 11.98 -3.79
CA ALA A 38 16.21 11.69 -2.44
C ALA A 38 17.14 10.46 -2.44
N ILE A 39 16.74 9.38 -3.13
CA ILE A 39 17.54 8.16 -3.27
C ILE A 39 18.83 8.44 -4.02
N ALA A 40 18.77 9.17 -5.15
CA ALA A 40 19.95 9.52 -5.93
C ALA A 40 20.97 10.37 -5.14
N GLN A 41 20.49 11.15 -4.16
CA GLN A 41 21.33 11.97 -3.27
C GLN A 41 21.75 11.25 -1.98
N GLY A 42 21.38 9.97 -1.81
CA GLY A 42 21.70 9.20 -0.61
C GLY A 42 20.99 9.70 0.66
N VAL A 43 19.88 10.43 0.52
CA VAL A 43 19.07 10.90 1.65
C VAL A 43 18.28 9.71 2.21
N PRO A 44 18.37 9.41 3.51
CA PRO A 44 17.56 8.34 4.12
C PRO A 44 16.06 8.63 4.02
N VAL A 45 15.27 7.64 3.61
CA VAL A 45 13.81 7.77 3.47
C VAL A 45 13.11 6.67 4.26
N LEU A 46 12.09 7.04 5.05
CA LEU A 46 11.16 6.11 5.69
C LEU A 46 9.82 6.15 4.97
N CYS A 47 9.39 5.00 4.47
CA CYS A 47 8.21 4.84 3.62
C CYS A 47 7.20 3.91 4.31
N ILE A 48 6.01 4.41 4.63
CA ILE A 48 4.99 3.67 5.41
C ILE A 48 3.72 3.49 4.58
N CYS A 49 3.17 2.27 4.55
CA CYS A 49 1.95 1.91 3.82
C CYS A 49 2.02 2.33 2.35
N ARG A 50 1.22 3.31 1.90
CA ARG A 50 1.32 3.88 0.54
C ARG A 50 2.72 4.39 0.22
N GLY A 51 3.43 4.96 1.20
CA GLY A 51 4.83 5.37 1.04
C GLY A 51 5.73 4.25 0.52
N PHE A 52 5.52 3.03 1.04
CA PHE A 52 6.30 1.87 0.62
C PHE A 52 5.94 1.43 -0.81
N GLN A 53 4.67 1.56 -1.19
CA GLN A 53 4.22 1.32 -2.55
C GLN A 53 4.79 2.36 -3.52
N GLU A 54 4.76 3.65 -3.15
CA GLU A 54 5.37 4.76 -3.90
C GLU A 54 6.87 4.52 -4.12
N LEU A 55 7.59 4.05 -3.09
CA LEU A 55 9.00 3.68 -3.19
C LEU A 55 9.23 2.56 -4.20
N ASN A 56 8.47 1.47 -4.10
CA ASN A 56 8.55 0.35 -5.04
C ASN A 56 8.34 0.81 -6.49
N VAL A 57 7.28 1.59 -6.74
CA VAL A 57 6.97 2.13 -8.07
C VAL A 57 8.04 3.12 -8.55
N ALA A 58 8.56 3.98 -7.66
CA ALA A 58 9.63 4.92 -8.00
C ALA A 58 10.90 4.21 -8.48
N LEU A 59 11.16 3.00 -7.96
CA LEU A 59 12.28 2.11 -8.32
C LEU A 59 11.95 1.12 -9.45
N GLY A 60 10.79 1.26 -10.11
CA GLY A 60 10.41 0.45 -11.28
C GLY A 60 9.67 -0.85 -10.96
N GLY A 61 9.26 -1.06 -9.71
CA GLY A 61 8.40 -2.18 -9.32
C GLY A 61 6.94 -1.99 -9.71
N SER A 62 6.17 -3.09 -9.62
CA SER A 62 4.72 -3.13 -9.87
C SER A 62 3.90 -3.27 -8.59
N LEU A 63 2.59 -3.05 -8.66
CA LEU A 63 1.66 -3.23 -7.54
C LEU A 63 0.52 -4.17 -7.91
N HIS A 64 0.11 -5.00 -6.94
CA HIS A 64 -1.18 -5.66 -6.95
C HIS A 64 -2.23 -4.72 -6.37
N GLN A 65 -3.21 -4.31 -7.17
CA GLN A 65 -4.24 -3.35 -6.75
C GLN A 65 -5.23 -3.97 -5.75
N ARG A 66 -5.41 -5.29 -5.79
CA ARG A 66 -6.40 -6.03 -4.99
C ARG A 66 -5.79 -7.33 -4.50
N VAL A 67 -4.88 -7.22 -3.53
CA VAL A 67 -4.14 -8.37 -2.97
C VAL A 67 -5.06 -9.46 -2.42
N GLN A 68 -6.23 -9.08 -1.91
CA GLN A 68 -7.24 -10.00 -1.37
C GLN A 68 -7.87 -10.93 -2.43
N GLU A 69 -7.71 -10.63 -3.72
CA GLU A 69 -8.20 -11.49 -4.80
C GLU A 69 -7.15 -12.49 -5.29
N LEU A 70 -5.93 -12.42 -4.76
CA LEU A 70 -4.84 -13.31 -5.14
C LEU A 70 -4.86 -14.59 -4.30
N PRO A 71 -4.66 -15.77 -4.92
CA PRO A 71 -4.55 -17.02 -4.19
C PRO A 71 -3.42 -16.99 -3.14
N GLY A 72 -3.72 -17.46 -1.94
CA GLY A 72 -2.74 -17.55 -0.84
C GLY A 72 -2.56 -16.27 -0.01
N TYR A 73 -3.21 -15.17 -0.37
CA TYR A 73 -3.22 -13.95 0.43
C TYR A 73 -4.48 -13.87 1.30
N LEU A 74 -4.32 -13.38 2.53
CA LEU A 74 -5.44 -13.10 3.43
C LEU A 74 -6.06 -11.74 3.08
N ASP A 75 -7.38 -11.64 3.20
CA ASP A 75 -8.07 -10.35 3.13
C ASP A 75 -7.92 -9.60 4.46
N HIS A 76 -7.02 -8.62 4.48
CA HIS A 76 -6.73 -7.79 5.66
C HIS A 76 -7.51 -6.47 5.67
N ARG A 77 -8.53 -6.31 4.82
CA ARG A 77 -9.37 -5.12 4.83
C ARG A 77 -10.27 -5.12 6.07
N GLU A 78 -10.53 -3.92 6.59
CA GLU A 78 -11.48 -3.75 7.68
C GLU A 78 -12.88 -4.24 7.27
N PRO A 79 -13.57 -5.02 8.11
CA PRO A 79 -14.95 -5.39 7.88
C PRO A 79 -15.84 -4.15 7.74
N GLN A 80 -16.68 -4.11 6.70
CA GLN A 80 -17.67 -3.04 6.52
C GLN A 80 -18.86 -3.26 7.46
N SER A 81 -18.69 -2.85 8.72
CA SER A 81 -19.68 -2.93 9.79
C SER A 81 -19.61 -1.68 10.65
N ASP A 82 -20.74 -1.08 11.00
CA ASP A 82 -20.78 0.09 11.92
C ASP A 82 -20.53 -0.29 13.39
N VAL A 83 -20.50 -1.58 13.70
CA VAL A 83 -20.21 -2.09 15.04
C VAL A 83 -18.70 -2.20 15.24
N LEU A 84 -18.12 -1.34 16.08
CA LEU A 84 -16.67 -1.33 16.37
C LEU A 84 -16.15 -2.68 16.86
N ALA A 85 -16.93 -3.40 17.68
CA ALA A 85 -16.55 -4.73 18.15
C ALA A 85 -16.35 -5.74 17.01
N VAL A 86 -17.01 -5.54 15.86
CA VAL A 86 -16.82 -6.35 14.65
C VAL A 86 -15.60 -5.87 13.88
N GLN A 87 -15.40 -4.55 13.72
CA GLN A 87 -14.22 -3.99 13.04
C GLN A 87 -12.91 -4.44 13.70
N TYR A 88 -12.88 -4.46 15.05
CA TYR A 88 -11.71 -4.82 15.84
C TYR A 88 -11.69 -6.28 16.32
N ALA A 89 -12.59 -7.13 15.81
CA ALA A 89 -12.59 -8.55 16.16
C ALA A 89 -11.30 -9.23 15.66
N THR A 90 -10.84 -10.26 16.39
CA THR A 90 -9.73 -11.11 15.96
C THR A 90 -10.07 -11.77 14.61
N GLN A 91 -9.22 -11.55 13.61
CA GLN A 91 -9.47 -12.02 12.24
C GLN A 91 -8.92 -13.42 11.96
N HIS A 92 -7.78 -13.78 12.56
CA HIS A 92 -7.13 -15.07 12.35
C HIS A 92 -6.28 -15.45 13.57
N PRO A 93 -6.01 -16.75 13.79
CA PRO A 93 -5.06 -17.17 14.81
C PRO A 93 -3.67 -16.60 14.51
N VAL A 94 -2.93 -16.28 15.56
CA VAL A 94 -1.53 -15.87 15.48
C VAL A 94 -0.70 -16.93 16.20
N GLN A 95 0.34 -17.42 15.55
CA GLN A 95 1.31 -18.32 16.17
C GLN A 95 2.55 -17.51 16.54
N VAL A 96 2.84 -17.43 17.83
CA VAL A 96 4.02 -16.73 18.34
C VAL A 96 5.11 -17.75 18.63
N ARG A 97 6.30 -17.54 18.06
CA ARG A 97 7.46 -18.40 18.29
C ARG A 97 8.25 -17.90 19.50
N ALA A 98 8.48 -18.77 20.50
CA ALA A 98 9.30 -18.46 21.66
C ALA A 98 10.72 -18.02 21.23
N GLY A 99 11.23 -16.94 21.85
CA GLY A 99 12.53 -16.34 21.51
C GLY A 99 12.51 -15.32 20.37
N GLY A 100 11.44 -15.27 19.55
CA GLY A 100 11.25 -14.29 18.48
C GLY A 100 12.30 -14.31 17.35
N VAL A 101 11.99 -13.57 16.29
CA VAL A 101 12.92 -12.81 15.44
C VAL A 101 12.23 -11.51 15.09
#